data_AF-A0A0R0CIR2-F1
#
_entry.id   AF-A0A0R0CIR2-F1
#
_cell.length_a   1.000
_cell.length_b   1.000
_cell.length_c   1.000
_cell.angle_alpha   90.00
_cell.angle_beta   90.00
_cell.angle_gamma   90.00
#
_symmetry.space_group_name_H-M   'P 1'
#
loop_
_entity.id
_entity.type
_entity.pdbx_description
1 polymer ?
#
loop_
_entity_poly.entity_id
_entity_poly.type
_entity_poly.pdbx_seq_one_letter_code
_entity_poly.pdbx_strand_id
1 'polypeptide(L)'
;MTLARMLLPCLLCLSAQAVAEDVVFYRCTDASGALTLQNMPCPKGAREEKRVMEGVMTVPMASTPSAPAAPATVAAASPDPVPPAAAASAPTTPAQPALPAIADADRLPPPLLYQCTTYDRDSYLSEDGEPASRCVPLQTVGLDGNPQGGAGQACEVRRDTCARVPDGALCDAWKKRRDETEVAWRFARPEHKQKNQEEFDRVNRIVTLSTCGMAAPATP
;
A
#
# COMPACT_ATOMS: atom_id res chain seq x y z
N MET A 1 -23.00 46.82 -44.48
CA MET A 1 -21.96 47.82 -44.81
C MET A 1 -21.72 48.58 -43.51
N THR A 2 -20.60 48.43 -42.81
CA THR A 2 -19.21 48.63 -43.25
C THR A 2 -18.24 47.78 -42.42
N LEU A 3 -17.23 47.25 -43.11
CA LEU A 3 -16.02 46.60 -42.57
C LEU A 3 -15.05 47.63 -41.95
N ALA A 4 -14.08 47.06 -41.22
CA ALA A 4 -12.76 47.58 -40.82
C ALA A 4 -12.72 48.11 -39.36
N ARG A 5 -11.72 47.79 -38.54
CA ARG A 5 -10.37 47.23 -38.77
C ARG A 5 -9.79 46.75 -37.42
N MET A 6 -9.08 45.63 -37.47
CA MET A 6 -8.00 45.15 -36.58
C MET A 6 -7.62 45.97 -35.33
N LEU A 7 -7.57 45.29 -34.16
CA LEU A 7 -6.37 45.18 -33.33
C LEU A 7 -6.54 44.11 -32.24
N LEU A 8 -5.78 43.03 -32.37
CA LEU A 8 -5.53 42.00 -31.34
C LEU A 8 -4.51 42.59 -30.35
N PRO A 9 -4.64 42.32 -29.04
CA PRO A 9 -3.59 41.50 -28.43
C PRO A 9 -4.12 40.47 -27.43
N CYS A 10 -3.71 39.22 -27.63
CA CYS A 10 -3.12 38.34 -26.62
C CYS A 10 -3.56 38.59 -25.16
N LEU A 11 -4.72 38.07 -24.75
CA LEU A 11 -5.03 37.92 -23.34
C LEU A 11 -4.60 36.53 -22.87
N LEU A 12 -3.50 36.55 -22.15
CA LEU A 12 -2.76 35.46 -21.53
C LEU A 12 -3.63 34.32 -20.98
N CYS A 13 -3.31 33.10 -21.43
CA CYS A 13 -3.50 31.88 -20.66
C CYS A 13 -2.69 31.98 -19.36
N LEU A 14 -3.33 32.33 -18.25
CA LEU A 14 -2.74 32.26 -16.92
C LEU A 14 -2.93 30.83 -16.40
N SER A 15 -1.96 29.96 -16.67
CA SER A 15 -1.84 28.68 -15.98
C SER A 15 -1.55 28.93 -14.50
N ALA A 16 -2.53 28.68 -13.63
CA ALA A 16 -2.33 28.67 -12.19
C ALA A 16 -1.37 27.53 -11.84
N GLN A 17 -0.12 27.86 -11.52
CA GLN A 17 0.79 26.92 -10.88
C GLN A 17 0.35 26.79 -9.42
N ALA A 18 -0.18 25.62 -9.05
CA ALA A 18 -0.42 25.27 -7.65
C ALA A 18 0.95 25.01 -7.00
N VAL A 19 1.49 26.03 -6.33
CA VAL A 19 2.71 25.92 -5.53
C VAL A 19 2.29 25.30 -4.19
N ALA A 20 2.97 24.23 -3.77
CA ALA A 20 2.78 23.68 -2.43
C ALA A 20 3.18 24.74 -1.40
N GLU A 21 2.25 25.06 -0.48
CA GLU A 21 2.49 26.05 0.56
C GLU A 21 3.11 25.33 1.77
N ASP A 22 4.30 25.78 2.18
CA ASP A 22 4.97 25.30 3.39
C ASP A 22 4.09 25.57 4.62
N VAL A 23 3.68 24.51 5.32
CA VAL A 23 2.83 24.68 6.51
C VAL A 23 3.73 24.90 7.73
N VAL A 24 3.61 26.10 8.32
CA VAL A 24 4.42 26.53 9.46
C VAL A 24 3.67 26.28 10.77
N PHE A 25 4.14 25.32 11.57
CA PHE A 25 3.60 25.07 12.90
C PHE A 25 4.48 25.70 13.98
N TYR A 26 3.84 26.34 14.95
CA TYR A 26 4.44 26.93 16.14
C TYR A 26 4.11 26.05 17.34
N ARG A 27 5.15 25.57 18.02
CA ARG A 27 5.04 24.86 19.30
C ARG A 27 5.29 25.87 20.42
N CYS A 28 4.23 26.26 21.10
CA CYS A 28 4.27 27.24 22.18
C CYS A 28 4.27 26.53 23.53
N THR A 29 5.27 26.81 24.37
CA THR A 29 5.31 26.35 25.76
C THR A 29 5.14 27.55 26.69
N ASP A 30 4.10 27.56 27.51
CA ASP A 30 3.83 28.67 28.43
C ASP A 30 4.63 28.56 29.74
N ALA A 31 4.46 29.55 30.63
CA ALA A 31 5.17 29.61 31.92
C ALA A 31 4.76 28.49 32.90
N SER A 32 3.60 27.86 32.69
CA SER A 32 3.16 26.67 33.43
C SER A 32 3.68 25.36 32.82
N GLY A 33 4.41 25.43 31.69
CA GLY A 33 4.91 24.26 30.97
C GLY A 33 3.86 23.56 30.10
N ALA A 34 2.68 24.14 29.93
CA ALA A 34 1.67 23.60 29.04
C ALA A 34 2.02 23.92 27.58
N LEU A 35 1.74 22.95 26.69
CA LEU A 35 2.22 22.97 25.33
C LEU A 35 1.05 23.01 24.35
N THR A 36 1.10 23.97 23.43
CA THR A 36 0.09 24.13 22.37
C THR A 36 0.77 24.16 21.00
N LEU A 37 0.17 23.50 20.01
CA LEU A 37 0.59 23.52 18.61
C LEU A 37 -0.40 24.37 17.82
N GLN A 38 0.09 25.41 17.14
CA GLN A 38 -0.76 26.38 16.45
C GLN A 38 -0.14 26.78 15.10
N ASN A 39 -0.98 27.21 14.16
CA ASN A 39 -0.55 27.75 12.85
C ASN A 39 -0.31 29.28 12.90
N MET A 40 -0.22 29.85 14.10
CA MET A 40 -0.01 31.28 14.35
C MET A 40 1.15 31.47 15.35
N PRO A 41 1.88 32.60 15.30
CA PRO A 41 2.98 32.90 16.20
C PRO A 41 2.58 32.83 17.69
N CYS A 42 3.52 32.46 18.55
CA CYS A 42 3.23 32.29 19.96
C CYS A 42 2.90 33.62 20.67
N PRO A 43 1.97 33.63 21.64
CA PRO A 43 1.70 34.81 22.44
C PRO A 43 2.94 35.23 23.26
N LYS A 44 3.06 36.53 23.54
CA LYS A 44 4.22 37.08 24.26
C LYS A 44 4.39 36.40 25.62
N GLY A 45 5.60 35.89 25.88
CA GLY A 45 5.94 35.20 27.13
C GLY A 45 5.93 33.67 27.05
N ALA A 46 5.48 33.07 25.94
CA ALA A 46 5.66 31.65 25.67
C ALA A 46 7.00 31.39 24.96
N ARG A 47 7.62 30.22 25.21
CA ARG A 47 8.74 29.74 24.40
C ARG A 47 8.21 29.23 23.07
N GLU A 48 8.80 29.73 21.98
CA GLU A 48 8.41 29.41 20.61
C GLU A 48 9.42 28.45 19.97
N GLU A 49 8.93 27.34 19.41
CA GLU A 49 9.69 26.47 18.50
C GLU A 49 8.93 26.36 17.17
N LYS A 50 9.48 26.99 16.12
CA LYS A 50 8.92 26.98 14.76
C LYS A 50 9.36 25.71 14.04
N ARG A 51 8.42 24.92 13.55
CA ARG A 51 8.66 23.78 12.67
C ARG A 51 7.92 23.97 11.36
N VAL A 52 8.69 24.02 10.28
CA VAL A 52 8.16 24.04 8.92
C VAL A 52 8.07 22.61 8.45
N MET A 53 6.87 22.16 8.08
CA MET A 53 6.68 20.87 7.44
C MET A 53 6.57 21.11 5.95
N GLU A 54 7.55 20.62 5.20
CA GLU A 54 7.53 20.66 3.73
C GLU A 54 6.31 19.86 3.25
N GLY A 55 5.45 20.52 2.49
CA GLY A 55 4.22 19.92 2.00
C GLY A 55 4.52 18.70 1.14
N VAL A 56 3.94 17.55 1.48
CA VAL A 56 4.05 16.36 0.63
C VAL A 56 3.41 16.69 -0.72
N MET A 57 4.23 16.64 -1.78
CA MET A 57 3.79 16.77 -3.16
C MET A 57 2.66 15.77 -3.43
N THR A 58 1.42 16.27 -3.52
CA THR A 58 0.31 15.49 -4.05
C THR A 58 0.45 15.52 -5.57
N VAL A 59 1.06 14.47 -6.13
CA VAL A 59 1.18 14.31 -7.59
C VAL A 59 -0.22 14.11 -8.14
N PRO A 60 -0.76 15.00 -8.99
CA PRO A 60 -2.04 14.74 -9.66
C PRO A 60 -1.82 13.59 -10.64
N MET A 61 -2.64 12.55 -10.60
CA MET A 61 -2.68 11.55 -11.67
C MET A 61 -3.10 12.24 -12.97
N ALA A 62 -2.13 12.48 -13.87
CA ALA A 62 -2.38 12.91 -15.23
C ALA A 62 -2.34 11.68 -16.16
N SER A 63 -3.47 11.48 -16.83
CA SER A 63 -3.71 10.53 -17.91
C SER A 63 -2.65 10.63 -19.02
N THR A 64 -2.29 9.48 -19.60
CA THR A 64 -1.46 9.37 -20.81
C THR A 64 -2.06 10.17 -21.97
N PRO A 65 -1.21 10.88 -22.74
CA PRO A 65 -1.08 10.49 -24.14
C PRO A 65 0.32 10.70 -24.78
N SER A 66 0.62 9.78 -25.69
CA SER A 66 1.35 9.87 -26.97
C SER A 66 2.75 10.52 -27.08
N ALA A 67 3.68 9.73 -27.62
CA ALA A 67 5.02 10.12 -28.09
C ALA A 67 5.00 11.26 -29.11
N PRO A 68 6.07 12.08 -29.19
CA PRO A 68 6.96 11.95 -30.35
C PRO A 68 8.46 12.31 -30.15
N ALA A 69 9.25 11.76 -31.09
CA ALA A 69 10.49 12.22 -31.73
C ALA A 69 11.75 12.56 -30.92
N ALA A 70 12.83 11.90 -31.34
CA ALA A 70 14.21 12.06 -30.88
C ALA A 70 14.80 13.45 -31.20
N PRO A 71 15.66 14.01 -30.32
CA PRO A 71 16.62 15.04 -30.67
C PRO A 71 18.03 14.48 -30.87
N ALA A 72 18.76 15.19 -31.72
CA ALA A 72 20.09 14.90 -32.22
C ALA A 72 21.18 14.84 -31.14
N THR A 73 22.18 14.03 -31.45
CA THR A 73 23.49 13.89 -30.80
C THR A 73 24.14 15.23 -30.43
N VAL A 74 24.37 15.41 -29.14
CA VAL A 74 25.31 16.40 -28.58
C VAL A 74 26.58 15.66 -28.19
N ALA A 75 27.72 16.19 -28.63
CA ALA A 75 29.04 15.60 -28.45
C ALA A 75 29.38 15.39 -26.96
N ALA A 76 29.89 14.20 -26.66
CA ALA A 76 30.33 13.79 -25.34
C ALA A 76 31.50 14.67 -24.85
N ALA A 77 31.30 15.37 -23.74
CA ALA A 77 32.39 15.79 -22.87
C ALA A 77 32.76 14.60 -21.96
N SER A 78 34.03 14.24 -21.93
CA SER A 78 34.58 13.15 -21.12
C SER A 78 34.33 13.39 -19.62
N PRO A 79 33.85 12.40 -18.85
CA PRO A 79 33.80 12.50 -17.40
C PRO A 79 35.18 12.21 -16.78
N ASP A 80 35.57 13.02 -15.80
CA ASP A 80 36.64 12.72 -14.86
C ASP A 80 36.36 11.41 -14.08
N PRO A 81 37.39 10.68 -13.61
CA PRO A 81 37.19 9.40 -12.94
C PRO A 81 36.53 9.58 -11.57
N VAL A 82 35.32 9.04 -11.41
CA VAL A 82 34.66 8.85 -10.12
C VAL A 82 35.33 7.68 -9.39
N PRO A 83 35.78 7.83 -8.12
CA PRO A 83 36.33 6.71 -7.36
C PRO A 83 35.26 5.62 -7.15
N PRO A 84 35.62 4.33 -7.14
CA PRO A 84 34.65 3.25 -7.06
C PRO A 84 33.86 3.33 -5.75
N ALA A 85 32.54 3.46 -5.89
CA ALA A 85 31.61 3.25 -4.79
C ALA A 85 31.81 1.82 -4.28
N ALA A 86 32.20 1.70 -3.01
CA ALA A 86 32.27 0.43 -2.32
C ALA A 86 30.90 -0.26 -2.44
N ALA A 87 30.90 -1.49 -2.95
CA ALA A 87 29.71 -2.32 -3.04
C ALA A 87 29.08 -2.43 -1.64
N ALA A 88 27.90 -1.84 -1.48
CA ALA A 88 27.07 -2.11 -0.32
C ALA A 88 26.72 -3.60 -0.37
N SER A 89 27.21 -4.36 0.60
CA SER A 89 26.86 -5.76 0.78
C SER A 89 25.33 -5.88 0.84
N ALA A 90 24.75 -6.65 -0.07
CA ALA A 90 23.34 -7.00 0.01
C ALA A 90 23.06 -7.62 1.39
N PRO A 91 21.92 -7.30 2.05
CA PRO A 91 21.58 -7.92 3.31
C PRO A 91 21.50 -9.44 3.11
N THR A 92 22.35 -10.18 3.83
CA THR A 92 22.28 -11.64 3.92
C THR A 92 20.90 -12.00 4.47
N THR A 93 20.00 -12.43 3.58
CA THR A 93 18.75 -13.06 4.00
C THR A 93 19.14 -14.30 4.80
N PRO A 94 18.69 -14.47 6.06
CA PRO A 94 18.95 -15.68 6.81
C PRO A 94 18.53 -16.89 5.98
N ALA A 95 19.46 -17.82 5.74
CA ALA A 95 19.19 -19.03 5.00
C ALA A 95 18.10 -19.82 5.74
N GLN A 96 16.92 -19.88 5.16
CA GLN A 96 15.82 -20.68 5.69
C GLN A 96 16.22 -22.17 5.59
N PRO A 97 15.96 -23.01 6.61
CA PRO A 97 16.25 -24.44 6.54
C PRO A 97 15.65 -25.04 5.26
N ALA A 98 16.49 -25.70 4.46
CA ALA A 98 16.04 -26.32 3.23
C ALA A 98 15.08 -27.47 3.57
N LEU A 99 13.86 -27.40 3.02
CA LEU A 99 12.91 -28.50 3.08
C LEU A 99 13.44 -29.69 2.25
N PRO A 100 13.12 -30.95 2.63
CA PRO A 100 13.54 -32.12 1.86
C PRO A 100 12.98 -32.05 0.43
N ALA A 101 13.84 -32.32 -0.55
CA ALA A 101 13.42 -32.45 -1.94
C ALA A 101 12.69 -33.79 -2.13
N ILE A 102 11.46 -33.74 -2.65
CA ILE A 102 10.68 -34.91 -3.07
C ILE A 102 10.65 -34.98 -4.60
N ALA A 103 10.57 -36.19 -5.16
CA ALA A 103 10.46 -36.38 -6.59
C ALA A 103 9.12 -35.83 -7.12
N ASP A 104 9.11 -35.29 -8.34
CA ASP A 104 7.91 -34.66 -8.89
C ASP A 104 6.72 -35.62 -9.03
N ALA A 105 6.99 -36.90 -9.28
CA ALA A 105 5.97 -37.94 -9.34
C ALA A 105 5.26 -38.20 -8.00
N ASP A 106 5.91 -37.87 -6.88
CA ASP A 106 5.37 -38.07 -5.53
C ASP A 106 4.65 -36.82 -4.99
N ARG A 107 4.63 -35.72 -5.76
CA ARG A 107 3.98 -34.47 -5.36
C ARG A 107 2.47 -34.57 -5.50
N LEU A 108 1.78 -34.29 -4.41
CA LEU A 108 0.32 -34.16 -4.39
C LEU A 108 -0.09 -32.73 -4.80
N PRO A 109 -1.29 -32.55 -5.40
CA PRO A 109 -1.83 -31.21 -5.63
C PRO A 109 -1.96 -30.46 -4.29
N PRO A 110 -1.80 -29.12 -4.29
CA PRO A 110 -1.98 -28.34 -3.09
C PRO A 110 -3.42 -28.49 -2.56
N PRO A 111 -3.64 -28.32 -1.24
CA PRO A 111 -4.99 -28.29 -0.68
C PRO A 111 -5.85 -27.21 -1.34
N LEU A 112 -7.17 -27.35 -1.25
CA LEU A 112 -8.09 -26.35 -1.76
C LEU A 112 -7.88 -25.01 -1.02
N LEU A 113 -8.10 -23.93 -1.76
CA LEU A 113 -8.11 -22.59 -1.22
C LEU A 113 -9.35 -21.88 -1.74
N TYR A 114 -9.89 -20.98 -0.94
CA TYR A 114 -11.11 -20.24 -1.23
C TYR A 114 -10.79 -18.75 -1.25
N GLN A 115 -11.28 -18.07 -2.28
CA GLN A 115 -11.28 -16.62 -2.33
C GLN A 115 -12.62 -16.14 -1.76
N CYS A 116 -12.55 -15.51 -0.60
CA CYS A 116 -13.69 -14.90 0.05
C CYS A 116 -13.74 -13.40 -0.26
N THR A 117 -14.95 -12.85 -0.29
CA THR A 117 -15.25 -11.44 -0.54
C THR A 117 -16.12 -10.90 0.58
N THR A 118 -15.71 -9.76 1.16
CA THR A 118 -16.44 -9.08 2.22
C THR A 118 -17.58 -8.24 1.65
N TYR A 119 -18.47 -7.77 2.52
CA TYR A 119 -19.50 -6.80 2.15
C TYR A 119 -18.92 -5.53 1.49
N ASP A 120 -17.78 -5.06 1.99
CA ASP A 120 -17.08 -3.87 1.46
C ASP A 120 -16.28 -4.15 0.17
N ARG A 121 -16.38 -5.38 -0.36
CA ARG A 121 -15.68 -5.91 -1.55
C ARG A 121 -14.18 -6.15 -1.37
N ASP A 122 -13.70 -6.23 -0.14
CA ASP A 122 -12.35 -6.71 0.13
C ASP A 122 -12.27 -8.21 -0.10
N SER A 123 -11.10 -8.69 -0.52
CA SER A 123 -10.88 -10.09 -0.85
C SER A 123 -9.83 -10.71 0.08
N TYR A 124 -10.10 -11.88 0.66
CA TYR A 124 -9.14 -12.62 1.48
C TYR A 124 -9.16 -14.12 1.16
N LEU A 125 -8.05 -14.81 1.41
CA LEU A 125 -7.92 -16.25 1.19
C LEU A 125 -8.30 -17.02 2.46
N SER A 126 -9.11 -18.08 2.31
CA SER A 126 -9.49 -19.03 3.37
C SER A 126 -9.12 -20.46 2.95
N GLU A 127 -8.75 -21.30 3.93
CA GLU A 127 -8.40 -22.71 3.72
C GLU A 127 -9.61 -23.65 3.87
N ASP A 128 -10.57 -23.28 4.72
CA ASP A 128 -11.79 -24.06 4.99
C ASP A 128 -12.99 -23.63 4.12
N GLY A 129 -12.97 -22.40 3.58
CA GLY A 129 -14.06 -21.85 2.77
C GLY A 129 -15.28 -21.43 3.58
N GLU A 130 -15.19 -21.40 4.91
CA GLU A 130 -16.23 -20.95 5.81
C GLU A 130 -16.30 -19.41 5.75
N PRO A 131 -17.44 -18.84 5.33
CA PRO A 131 -17.56 -17.40 5.23
C PRO A 131 -17.66 -16.76 6.62
N ALA A 132 -16.78 -15.79 6.90
CA ALA A 132 -16.80 -15.09 8.17
C ALA A 132 -18.07 -14.25 8.32
N SER A 133 -18.59 -14.17 9.55
CA SER A 133 -19.68 -13.26 9.89
C SER A 133 -19.13 -11.91 10.35
N ARG A 134 -19.65 -10.82 9.78
CA ARG A 134 -19.26 -9.44 10.09
C ARG A 134 -20.48 -8.62 10.51
N CYS A 135 -20.27 -7.76 11.51
CA CYS A 135 -21.27 -6.83 12.03
C CYS A 135 -21.13 -5.52 11.24
N VAL A 136 -22.00 -5.33 10.25
CA VAL A 136 -22.01 -4.12 9.39
C VAL A 136 -22.83 -3.04 10.08
N PRO A 137 -22.26 -1.85 10.36
CA PRO A 137 -22.94 -0.83 11.14
C PRO A 137 -24.20 -0.34 10.42
N LEU A 138 -25.29 -0.22 11.17
CA LEU A 138 -26.53 0.40 10.71
C LEU A 138 -26.61 1.82 11.22
N GLN A 139 -27.18 2.72 10.41
CA GLN A 139 -27.53 4.05 10.90
C GLN A 139 -28.75 3.98 11.81
N THR A 140 -28.53 4.33 13.07
CA THR A 140 -29.56 4.41 14.10
C THR A 140 -30.03 5.86 14.24
N VAL A 141 -31.33 6.06 14.48
CA VAL A 141 -31.93 7.39 14.68
C VAL A 141 -32.35 7.56 16.14
N GLY A 142 -32.06 8.72 16.72
CA GLY A 142 -32.36 9.00 18.12
C GLY A 142 -33.85 9.12 18.40
N LEU A 143 -34.23 9.11 19.69
CA LEU A 143 -35.61 9.39 20.10
C LEU A 143 -36.05 10.81 19.74
N ASP A 144 -35.09 11.71 19.53
CA ASP A 144 -35.26 13.07 18.99
C ASP A 144 -35.39 13.10 17.46
N GLY A 145 -35.32 11.94 16.78
CA GLY A 145 -35.40 11.82 15.32
C GLY A 145 -34.13 12.24 14.59
N ASN A 146 -33.05 12.59 15.31
CA ASN A 146 -31.81 13.03 14.71
C ASN A 146 -30.91 11.82 14.35
N PRO A 147 -30.57 11.58 13.07
CA PRO A 147 -29.65 10.50 12.68
C PRO A 147 -28.20 10.77 13.11
N GLN A 148 -27.86 12.02 13.41
CA GLN A 148 -26.53 12.41 13.91
C GLN A 148 -26.44 12.39 15.45
N GLY A 149 -27.58 12.27 16.13
CA GLY A 149 -27.71 12.40 17.59
C GLY A 149 -27.23 11.19 18.40
N GLY A 150 -26.79 10.12 17.73
CA GLY A 150 -26.22 8.94 18.35
C GLY A 150 -27.25 8.11 19.12
N ALA A 151 -27.90 7.17 18.45
CA ALA A 151 -28.94 6.32 19.03
C ALA A 151 -28.46 4.90 19.35
N GLY A 152 -27.33 4.80 20.04
CA GLY A 152 -26.66 3.52 20.27
C GLY A 152 -26.09 2.91 18.98
N GLN A 153 -25.46 1.74 19.11
CA GLN A 153 -24.87 1.01 18.00
C GLN A 153 -25.77 -0.18 17.64
N ALA A 154 -26.21 -0.25 16.39
CA ALA A 154 -26.85 -1.42 15.83
C ALA A 154 -26.04 -1.91 14.63
N CYS A 155 -26.01 -3.21 14.42
CA CYS A 155 -25.39 -3.78 13.23
C CYS A 155 -26.21 -4.91 12.64
N GLU A 156 -26.07 -5.06 11.34
CA GLU A 156 -26.59 -6.18 10.59
C GLU A 156 -25.48 -7.22 10.43
N VAL A 157 -25.78 -8.47 10.81
CA VAL A 157 -24.85 -9.57 10.62
C VAL A 157 -24.88 -9.98 9.14
N ARG A 158 -23.80 -9.66 8.43
CA ARG A 158 -23.55 -10.12 7.06
C ARG A 158 -22.58 -11.28 7.10
N ARG A 159 -22.75 -12.22 6.17
CA ARG A 159 -21.76 -13.26 5.91
C ARG A 159 -21.00 -12.91 4.65
N ASP A 160 -19.70 -13.15 4.66
CA ASP A 160 -18.86 -13.01 3.49
C ASP A 160 -19.30 -14.04 2.41
N THR A 161 -18.82 -13.90 1.17
CA THR A 161 -19.07 -14.87 0.09
C THR A 161 -17.78 -15.50 -0.36
N CYS A 162 -17.68 -16.83 -0.29
CA CYS A 162 -16.49 -17.59 -0.63
C CYS A 162 -16.70 -18.44 -1.88
N ALA A 163 -15.72 -18.42 -2.78
CA ALA A 163 -15.65 -19.28 -3.95
C ALA A 163 -14.32 -20.05 -3.98
N ARG A 164 -14.34 -21.30 -4.44
CA ARG A 164 -13.13 -22.10 -4.62
C ARG A 164 -12.22 -21.42 -5.65
N VAL A 165 -10.93 -21.30 -5.34
CA VAL A 165 -9.92 -20.86 -6.31
C VAL A 165 -9.81 -21.92 -7.42
N PRO A 166 -9.88 -21.54 -8.70
CA PRO A 166 -9.75 -22.49 -9.81
C PRO A 166 -8.42 -23.26 -9.75
N ASP A 167 -8.40 -24.52 -10.18
CA ASP A 167 -7.20 -25.37 -10.12
C ASP A 167 -5.97 -24.74 -10.79
N GLY A 168 -6.17 -24.09 -11.94
CA GLY A 168 -5.10 -23.39 -12.67
C GLY A 168 -4.54 -22.15 -11.95
N ALA A 169 -5.26 -21.59 -10.97
CA ALA A 169 -4.84 -20.43 -10.18
C ALA A 169 -4.43 -20.80 -8.74
N LEU A 170 -4.56 -22.08 -8.35
CA LEU A 170 -4.38 -22.53 -6.98
C LEU A 170 -2.93 -22.35 -6.51
N CYS A 171 -1.96 -22.63 -7.38
CA CYS A 171 -0.55 -22.45 -7.04
C CYS A 171 -0.15 -21.00 -6.85
N ASP A 172 -0.71 -20.07 -7.64
CA ASP A 172 -0.44 -18.65 -7.48
C ASP A 172 -1.09 -18.12 -6.19
N ALA A 173 -2.30 -18.59 -5.86
CA ALA A 173 -2.96 -18.23 -4.62
C ALA A 173 -2.20 -18.73 -3.37
N TRP A 174 -1.66 -19.96 -3.40
CA TRP A 174 -0.82 -20.48 -2.31
C TRP A 174 0.53 -19.76 -2.19
N LYS A 175 1.16 -19.38 -3.32
CA LYS A 175 2.38 -18.55 -3.30
C LYS A 175 2.11 -17.17 -2.71
N LYS A 176 1.01 -16.52 -3.11
CA LYS A 176 0.57 -15.26 -2.51
C LYS A 176 0.36 -15.39 -1.00
N ARG A 177 -0.31 -16.45 -0.56
CA ARG A 177 -0.51 -16.73 0.88
C ARG A 177 0.81 -16.95 1.63
N ARG A 178 1.78 -17.65 1.03
CA ARG A 178 3.13 -17.80 1.59
C ARG A 178 3.78 -16.43 1.79
N ASP A 179 3.74 -15.58 0.78
CA ASP A 179 4.36 -14.26 0.82
C ASP A 179 3.68 -13.35 1.88
N GLU A 180 2.35 -13.41 2.01
CA GLU A 180 1.60 -12.75 3.08
C GLU A 180 2.04 -13.23 4.47
N THR A 181 2.20 -14.54 4.67
CA THR A 181 2.67 -15.10 5.95
C THR A 181 4.13 -14.75 6.24
N GLU A 182 4.97 -14.63 5.21
CA GLU A 182 6.36 -14.20 5.37
C GLU A 182 6.43 -12.75 5.85
N VAL A 183 5.66 -11.85 5.23
CA VAL A 183 5.56 -10.45 5.66
C VAL A 183 5.03 -10.39 7.10
N ALA A 184 3.98 -11.15 7.42
CA ALA A 184 3.43 -11.21 8.76
C ALA A 184 4.47 -11.67 9.80
N TRP A 185 5.36 -12.60 9.47
CA TRP A 185 6.46 -13.04 10.33
C TRP A 185 7.58 -12.02 10.43
N ARG A 186 8.09 -11.52 9.30
CA ARG A 186 9.24 -10.61 9.26
C ARG A 186 8.98 -9.29 9.98
N PHE A 187 7.74 -8.82 9.94
CA PHE A 187 7.31 -7.58 10.60
C PHE A 187 6.48 -7.82 11.87
N ALA A 188 6.48 -9.04 12.41
CA ALA A 188 5.80 -9.37 13.65
C ALA A 188 6.40 -8.61 14.86
N ARG A 189 5.52 -8.21 15.79
CA ARG A 189 5.95 -7.86 17.15
C ARG A 189 6.54 -9.09 17.86
N PRO A 190 7.43 -8.93 18.85
CA PRO A 190 8.07 -10.04 19.55
C PRO A 190 7.07 -11.10 20.05
N GLU A 191 5.93 -10.66 20.59
CA GLU A 191 4.85 -11.53 21.10
C GLU A 191 4.19 -12.43 20.05
N HIS A 192 4.29 -12.10 18.76
CA HIS A 192 3.65 -12.86 17.66
C HIS A 192 4.66 -13.53 16.73
N LYS A 193 5.96 -13.28 16.92
CA LYS A 193 7.00 -13.71 15.98
C LYS A 193 7.05 -15.22 15.79
N GLN A 194 7.00 -15.99 16.88
CA GLN A 194 7.03 -17.45 16.80
C GLN A 194 5.80 -18.01 16.08
N LYS A 195 4.59 -17.59 16.49
CA LYS A 195 3.34 -18.03 15.86
C LYS A 195 3.33 -17.74 14.36
N ASN A 196 3.75 -16.54 13.96
CA ASN A 196 3.76 -16.15 12.56
C ASN A 196 4.84 -16.91 11.77
N GLN A 197 5.97 -17.24 12.41
CA GLN A 197 7.00 -18.09 11.80
C GLN A 197 6.48 -19.51 11.55
N GLU A 198 5.83 -20.12 12.53
CA GLU A 198 5.24 -21.46 12.41
C GLU A 198 4.20 -21.51 11.29
N GLU A 199 3.38 -20.47 11.15
CA GLU A 199 2.41 -20.36 10.06
C GLU A 199 3.09 -20.21 8.70
N PHE A 200 4.13 -19.37 8.58
CA PHE A 200 4.93 -19.25 7.36
C PHE A 200 5.58 -20.58 6.99
N ASP A 201 6.20 -21.28 7.94
CA ASP A 201 6.85 -22.57 7.69
C ASP A 201 5.83 -23.64 7.26
N ARG A 202 4.61 -23.63 7.82
CA ARG A 202 3.50 -24.50 7.39
C ARG A 202 3.10 -24.22 5.94
N VAL A 203 2.84 -22.97 5.60
CA VAL A 203 2.44 -22.58 4.24
C VAL A 203 3.58 -22.81 3.23
N ASN A 204 4.83 -22.52 3.61
CA ASN A 204 6.00 -22.77 2.78
C ASN A 204 6.17 -24.27 2.48
N ARG A 205 5.89 -25.14 3.45
CA ARG A 205 5.88 -26.60 3.24
C ARG A 205 4.80 -27.01 2.24
N ILE A 206 3.60 -26.46 2.33
CA ILE A 206 2.51 -26.74 1.37
C ILE A 206 2.92 -26.34 -0.04
N VAL A 207 3.46 -25.13 -0.23
CA VAL A 207 3.93 -24.67 -1.54
C VAL A 207 5.07 -25.54 -2.06
N THR A 208 6.05 -25.85 -1.21
CA THR A 208 7.29 -26.53 -1.61
C THR A 208 7.11 -28.02 -1.83
N LEU A 209 6.19 -28.69 -1.14
CA LEU A 209 5.95 -30.13 -1.26
C LEU A 209 4.72 -30.49 -2.11
N SER A 210 3.95 -29.51 -2.58
CA SER A 210 2.88 -29.75 -3.54
C SER A 210 3.41 -29.69 -4.98
N THR A 211 2.52 -29.95 -5.94
CA THR A 211 2.78 -29.73 -7.38
C THR A 211 3.16 -28.28 -7.70
N CYS A 212 2.90 -27.32 -6.81
CA CYS A 212 3.29 -25.92 -7.00
C CYS A 212 4.80 -25.66 -6.87
N GLY A 213 5.52 -26.58 -6.24
CA GLY A 213 6.98 -26.55 -6.12
C GLY A 213 7.70 -27.18 -7.32
N MET A 214 6.97 -27.74 -8.28
CA MET A 214 7.55 -28.18 -9.55
C MET A 214 8.04 -26.95 -10.33
N ALA A 215 9.24 -27.00 -10.88
CA ALA A 215 9.64 -26.03 -11.88
C ALA A 215 8.65 -26.13 -13.06
N ALA A 216 8.07 -25.00 -13.49
CA ALA A 216 7.22 -24.99 -14.67
C ALA A 216 8.00 -25.64 -15.83
N PRO A 217 7.38 -26.54 -16.62
CA PRO A 217 8.07 -27.14 -17.75
C PRO A 217 8.55 -26.01 -18.67
N ALA A 218 9.84 -26.01 -19.00
CA ALA A 218 10.40 -25.10 -19.98
C ALA A 218 9.62 -25.29 -21.29
N THR A 219 8.86 -24.28 -21.71
CA THR A 219 8.18 -24.26 -23.00
C THR A 219 9.25 -24.37 -24.10
N PRO A 220 9.12 -25.30 -25.07
CA PRO A 220 10.07 -25.42 -26.18
C PRO A 220 10.02 -24.21 -27.13
#